data_AF-A0A937YY49-F1
#
_entry.id   AF-A0A937YY49-F1
#
_cell.length_a   1.000
_cell.length_b   1.000
_cell.length_c   1.000
_cell.angle_alpha   90.00
_cell.angle_beta   90.00
_cell.angle_gamma   90.00
#
_symmetry.space_group_name_H-M   'P 1'
#
loop_
_entity.id
_entity.type
_entity.pdbx_description
1 polymer ?
#
loop_
_entity_poly.entity_id
_entity_poly.type
_entity_poly.pdbx_seq_one_letter_code
_entity_poly.pdbx_strand_id
1 'polypeptide(L)'
;MLPEHCLASGLNAVSRAHEGDYFADGHRGAAMISAWFLCREANLETGAARVIAELIAAQWTESALFAPFPQEPAAPEQLGRIEATMAANLGPLRQAGHNVIFPSLALRAFAEQPELSTPARVEGICKLIERFDRADDLALTEGDERPPFGFAETMAEFILTETLATMRAFSGRGQGWSGHMLTHGRAVLDLLRLGRTDLAQQAWAAFALYVKRTRLGPLDTDRSIPEHAPSDRRPLEASYWEGRRDIDLGLGHSLKYPYGFYGLMALARDPDLKQQCLREAYRLF
;
A
#
# COMPACT_ATOMS: atom_id res chain seq x y z
N MET A 1 -8.97 8.54 -15.73
CA MET A 1 -7.88 7.58 -15.49
C MET A 1 -6.56 8.34 -15.52
N LEU A 2 -5.52 7.85 -14.83
CA LEU A 2 -4.16 8.38 -14.99
C LEU A 2 -3.57 7.93 -16.34
N PRO A 3 -2.61 8.68 -16.91
CA PRO A 3 -1.84 8.22 -18.05
C PRO A 3 -1.09 6.90 -17.79
N GLU A 4 -0.95 6.06 -18.81
CA GLU A 4 -0.23 4.77 -18.73
C GLU A 4 1.22 4.92 -18.25
N HIS A 5 1.90 6.00 -18.64
CA HIS A 5 3.28 6.26 -18.25
C HIS A 5 3.44 6.46 -16.73
N CYS A 6 2.38 6.80 -15.98
CA CYS A 6 2.45 6.92 -14.53
C CYS A 6 2.74 5.57 -13.87
N LEU A 7 2.19 4.46 -14.41
CA LEU A 7 2.47 3.12 -13.90
C LEU A 7 3.95 2.75 -14.10
N ALA A 8 4.47 3.02 -15.30
CA ALA A 8 5.89 2.83 -15.61
C ALA A 8 6.82 3.68 -14.73
N SER A 9 6.49 4.96 -14.51
CA SER A 9 7.25 5.84 -13.61
C SER A 9 7.23 5.34 -12.16
N GLY A 10 6.08 4.87 -11.66
CA GLY A 10 5.97 4.27 -10.34
C GLY A 10 6.83 3.02 -10.19
N LEU A 11 6.85 2.16 -11.23
CA LEU A 11 7.73 1.00 -11.31
C LEU A 11 9.21 1.39 -11.35
N ASN A 12 9.59 2.45 -12.05
CA ASN A 12 10.96 2.96 -12.03
C ASN A 12 11.37 3.37 -10.61
N ALA A 13 10.51 4.16 -9.95
CA ALA A 13 10.77 4.64 -8.60
C ALA A 13 10.92 3.51 -7.59
N VAL A 14 9.98 2.55 -7.55
CA VAL A 14 10.07 1.42 -6.61
C VAL A 14 11.28 0.52 -6.92
N SER A 15 11.63 0.32 -8.20
CA SER A 15 12.79 -0.49 -8.57
C SER A 15 14.12 0.20 -8.20
N ARG A 16 14.18 1.54 -8.30
CA ARG A 16 15.37 2.34 -8.01
C ARG A 16 15.54 2.69 -6.52
N ALA A 17 14.48 2.59 -5.72
CA ALA A 17 14.49 3.03 -4.32
C ALA A 17 15.67 2.50 -3.49
N HIS A 18 16.12 1.26 -3.75
CA HIS A 18 17.25 0.65 -3.06
C HIS A 18 18.60 1.38 -3.21
N GLU A 19 18.72 2.30 -4.19
CA GLU A 19 19.92 3.12 -4.46
C GLU A 19 19.97 4.40 -3.60
N GLY A 20 18.84 4.81 -3.02
CA GLY A 20 18.69 6.07 -2.28
C GLY A 20 18.11 5.85 -0.89
N ASP A 21 17.16 6.69 -0.50
CA ASP A 21 16.36 6.48 0.70
C ASP A 21 15.31 5.39 0.40
N TYR A 22 15.72 4.13 0.53
CA TYR A 22 14.90 2.97 0.17
C TYR A 22 13.49 3.03 0.78
N PHE A 23 13.36 3.63 1.95
CA PHE A 23 12.09 3.78 2.63
C PHE A 23 11.29 4.90 1.97
N ALA A 24 11.79 6.14 1.95
CA ALA A 24 11.04 7.28 1.43
C ALA A 24 10.75 7.16 -0.09
N ASP A 25 11.72 6.70 -0.87
CA ASP A 25 11.62 6.56 -2.31
C ASP A 25 10.75 5.36 -2.70
N GLY A 26 10.84 4.26 -1.95
CA GLY A 26 9.93 3.13 -2.08
C GLY A 26 8.48 3.54 -1.81
N HIS A 27 8.26 4.38 -0.79
CA HIS A 27 6.96 4.96 -0.47
C HIS A 27 6.38 5.75 -1.66
N ARG A 28 7.16 6.64 -2.27
CA ARG A 28 6.75 7.47 -3.42
C ARG A 28 6.44 6.62 -4.66
N GLY A 29 7.29 5.64 -4.99
CA GLY A 29 7.05 4.71 -6.09
C GLY A 29 5.77 3.89 -5.90
N ALA A 30 5.59 3.30 -4.71
CA ALA A 30 4.38 2.57 -4.36
C ALA A 30 3.12 3.46 -4.38
N ALA A 31 3.25 4.73 -4.00
CA ALA A 31 2.14 5.69 -4.03
C ALA A 31 1.70 6.05 -5.45
N MET A 32 2.64 6.22 -6.38
CA MET A 32 2.35 6.40 -7.80
C MET A 32 1.56 5.20 -8.37
N ILE A 33 2.02 3.97 -8.10
CA ILE A 33 1.34 2.74 -8.54
C ILE A 33 -0.06 2.65 -7.91
N SER A 34 -0.18 2.95 -6.61
CA SER A 34 -1.47 2.95 -5.91
C SER A 34 -2.44 4.00 -6.47
N ALA A 35 -1.96 5.19 -6.83
CA ALA A 35 -2.76 6.24 -7.44
C ALA A 35 -3.32 5.81 -8.80
N TRP A 36 -2.51 5.12 -9.60
CA TRP A 36 -2.91 4.60 -10.89
C TRP A 36 -4.05 3.58 -10.74
N PHE A 37 -3.90 2.61 -9.84
CA PHE A 37 -4.96 1.64 -9.56
C PHE A 37 -6.20 2.27 -8.90
N LEU A 38 -6.03 3.21 -7.97
CA LEU A 38 -7.15 3.96 -7.38
C LEU A 38 -7.98 4.63 -8.48
N CYS A 39 -7.36 5.36 -9.39
CA CYS A 39 -8.07 6.10 -10.43
C CYS A 39 -8.67 5.23 -11.54
N ARG A 40 -8.32 3.94 -11.55
CA ARG A 40 -8.85 2.96 -12.48
C ARG A 40 -9.97 2.12 -11.87
N GLU A 41 -9.83 1.76 -10.60
CA GLU A 41 -10.71 0.81 -9.93
C GLU A 41 -11.74 1.47 -9.02
N ALA A 42 -11.41 2.62 -8.42
CA ALA A 42 -12.37 3.36 -7.66
C ALA A 42 -13.19 4.25 -8.60
N ASN A 43 -14.50 4.29 -8.40
CA ASN A 43 -15.42 5.10 -9.19
C ASN A 43 -15.27 6.58 -8.81
N LEU A 44 -14.20 7.21 -9.28
CA LEU A 44 -13.87 8.61 -9.01
C LEU A 44 -14.87 9.56 -9.70
N GLU A 45 -15.15 10.67 -9.05
CA GLU A 45 -15.83 11.81 -9.65
C GLU A 45 -15.08 12.30 -10.89
N THR A 46 -15.84 12.74 -11.90
CA THR A 46 -15.29 13.35 -13.11
C THR A 46 -14.31 14.46 -12.75
N GLY A 47 -13.09 14.37 -13.29
CA GLY A 47 -12.03 15.34 -13.07
C GLY A 47 -11.09 15.03 -11.90
N ALA A 48 -11.47 14.19 -10.93
CA ALA A 48 -10.60 13.86 -9.79
C ALA A 48 -9.28 13.22 -10.24
N ALA A 49 -9.33 12.26 -11.17
CA ALA A 49 -8.13 11.62 -11.74
C ALA A 49 -7.19 12.62 -12.45
N ARG A 50 -7.73 13.68 -13.07
CA ARG A 50 -6.93 14.74 -13.69
C ARG A 50 -6.20 15.55 -12.62
N VAL A 51 -6.89 15.93 -11.55
CA VAL A 51 -6.26 16.68 -10.43
C VAL A 51 -5.15 15.86 -9.78
N ILE A 52 -5.37 14.55 -9.57
CA ILE A 52 -4.34 13.63 -9.06
C ILE A 52 -3.12 13.60 -9.99
N ALA A 53 -3.33 13.48 -11.30
CA ALA A 53 -2.23 13.45 -12.27
C ALA A 53 -1.42 14.76 -12.27
N GLU A 54 -2.08 15.92 -12.19
CA GLU A 54 -1.44 17.24 -12.10
C GLU A 54 -0.59 17.37 -10.82
N LEU A 55 -1.13 16.94 -9.67
CA LEU A 55 -0.42 16.94 -8.38
C LEU A 55 0.87 16.11 -8.44
N ILE A 56 0.76 14.88 -8.95
CA ILE A 56 1.88 13.96 -9.08
C ILE A 56 2.94 14.53 -10.03
N ALA A 57 2.52 15.07 -11.17
CA ALA A 57 3.44 15.65 -12.15
C ALA A 57 4.20 16.85 -11.56
N ALA A 58 3.50 17.73 -10.83
CA ALA A 58 4.11 18.91 -10.23
C ALA A 58 5.14 18.59 -9.13
N GLN A 59 5.00 17.47 -8.42
CA GLN A 59 5.82 17.19 -7.23
C GLN A 59 6.88 16.10 -7.42
N TRP A 60 6.65 15.11 -8.29
CA TRP A 60 7.48 13.90 -8.30
C TRP A 60 8.20 13.62 -9.61
N THR A 61 7.57 13.91 -10.75
CA THR A 61 8.02 13.34 -12.05
C THR A 61 9.33 13.91 -12.59
N GLU A 62 9.79 15.06 -12.09
CA GLU A 62 11.07 15.65 -12.51
C GLU A 62 12.30 15.06 -11.79
N SER A 63 12.10 14.25 -10.74
CA SER A 63 13.21 13.68 -9.99
C SER A 63 13.84 12.45 -10.67
N ALA A 64 15.14 12.26 -10.45
CA ALA A 64 15.89 11.10 -10.96
C ALA A 64 15.28 9.75 -10.51
N LEU A 65 14.54 9.73 -9.39
CA LEU A 65 13.83 8.57 -8.90
C LEU A 65 12.85 8.00 -9.94
N PHE A 66 12.11 8.86 -10.65
CA PHE A 66 11.09 8.45 -11.62
C PHE A 66 11.64 8.34 -13.06
N ALA A 67 12.91 8.68 -13.28
CA ALA A 67 13.54 8.66 -14.59
C ALA A 67 13.42 7.28 -15.26
N PRO A 68 13.27 7.22 -16.59
CA PRO A 68 13.20 5.96 -17.34
C PRO A 68 14.35 5.00 -17.01
N PHE A 69 14.04 3.71 -16.95
CA PHE A 69 15.06 2.66 -16.95
C PHE A 69 15.66 2.50 -18.37
N PRO A 70 16.85 1.90 -18.50
CA PRO A 70 17.37 1.46 -19.79
C PRO A 70 16.34 0.64 -20.56
N GLN A 71 16.35 0.74 -21.88
CA GLN A 71 15.54 -0.13 -22.72
C GLN A 71 16.12 -1.54 -22.67
N GLU A 72 15.33 -2.48 -22.15
CA GLU A 72 15.66 -3.88 -22.03
C GLU A 72 14.45 -4.71 -22.49
N PRO A 73 14.66 -5.93 -23.01
CA PRO A 73 13.55 -6.83 -23.27
C PRO A 73 12.83 -7.19 -21.95
N ALA A 74 11.52 -7.36 -22.04
CA ALA A 74 10.75 -7.93 -20.95
C ALA A 74 11.21 -9.37 -20.66
N ALA A 75 11.27 -9.72 -19.39
CA ALA A 75 11.72 -11.00 -18.87
C ALA A 75 10.71 -11.50 -17.82
N PRO A 76 9.44 -11.76 -18.21
CA PRO A 76 8.37 -12.14 -17.28
C PRO A 76 8.67 -13.43 -16.49
N GLU A 77 9.50 -14.33 -17.04
CA GLU A 77 9.99 -15.51 -16.34
C GLU A 77 10.81 -15.19 -15.08
N GLN A 78 11.37 -13.99 -14.98
CA GLN A 78 12.12 -13.54 -13.80
C GLN A 78 11.23 -13.05 -12.66
N LEU A 79 9.91 -12.86 -12.86
CA LEU A 79 9.01 -12.43 -11.79
C LEU A 79 9.01 -13.42 -10.61
N GLY A 80 9.27 -14.71 -10.86
CA GLY A 80 9.45 -15.71 -9.81
C GLY A 80 10.60 -15.39 -8.84
N ARG A 81 11.59 -14.58 -9.25
CA ARG A 81 12.66 -14.10 -8.35
C ARG A 81 12.12 -13.13 -7.29
N ILE A 82 11.18 -12.26 -7.67
CA ILE A 82 10.53 -11.35 -6.70
C ILE A 82 9.73 -12.18 -5.70
N GLU A 83 8.96 -13.16 -6.17
CA GLU A 83 8.16 -14.04 -5.31
C GLU A 83 9.03 -14.86 -4.34
N ALA A 84 10.15 -15.41 -4.83
CA ALA A 84 11.11 -16.12 -3.99
C ALA A 84 11.78 -15.19 -2.96
N THR A 85 12.14 -13.97 -3.37
CA THR A 85 12.76 -12.97 -2.47
C THR A 85 11.77 -12.51 -1.40
N MET A 86 10.50 -12.32 -1.78
CA MET A 86 9.42 -12.07 -0.83
C MET A 86 9.30 -13.23 0.15
N ALA A 87 9.15 -14.47 -0.33
CA ALA A 87 9.01 -15.66 0.52
C ALA A 87 10.17 -15.81 1.52
N ALA A 88 11.42 -15.59 1.09
CA ALA A 88 12.60 -15.63 1.97
C ALA A 88 12.61 -14.52 3.04
N ASN A 89 11.86 -13.44 2.81
CA ASN A 89 11.75 -12.30 3.72
C ASN A 89 10.40 -12.25 4.45
N LEU A 90 9.52 -13.23 4.24
CA LEU A 90 8.30 -13.45 4.99
C LEU A 90 8.59 -14.29 6.26
N GLY A 91 7.78 -14.11 7.30
CA GLY A 91 7.98 -14.73 8.61
C GLY A 91 7.88 -13.68 9.71
N PRO A 92 8.94 -12.90 9.96
CA PRO A 92 8.87 -11.74 10.86
C PRO A 92 8.19 -10.55 10.18
N LEU A 93 7.67 -9.62 11.00
CA LEU A 93 7.21 -8.33 10.49
C LEU A 93 8.44 -7.50 10.08
N ARG A 94 8.43 -6.95 8.86
CA ARG A 94 9.49 -6.03 8.40
C ARG A 94 8.92 -4.66 8.11
N GLN A 95 9.32 -3.68 8.91
CA GLN A 95 8.85 -2.28 8.86
C GLN A 95 7.36 -2.18 8.47
N ALA A 96 6.44 -2.56 9.36
CA ALA A 96 4.99 -2.49 9.12
C ALA A 96 4.43 -3.27 7.90
N GLY A 97 5.23 -4.14 7.26
CA GLY A 97 4.83 -4.93 6.10
C GLY A 97 5.25 -4.33 4.75
N HIS A 98 6.18 -3.39 4.71
CA HIS A 98 6.66 -2.79 3.45
C HIS A 98 7.29 -3.82 2.50
N ASN A 99 7.88 -4.89 3.04
CA ASN A 99 8.36 -6.06 2.29
C ASN A 99 7.25 -6.85 1.58
N VAL A 100 5.98 -6.58 1.88
CA VAL A 100 4.81 -7.15 1.19
C VAL A 100 4.16 -6.09 0.32
N ILE A 101 3.90 -4.90 0.87
CA ILE A 101 3.14 -3.82 0.23
C ILE A 101 3.78 -3.38 -1.09
N PHE A 102 5.08 -3.10 -1.10
CA PHE A 102 5.74 -2.55 -2.29
C PHE A 102 5.90 -3.59 -3.40
N PRO A 103 6.42 -4.79 -3.14
CA PRO A 103 6.56 -5.77 -4.20
C PRO A 103 5.21 -6.33 -4.68
N SER A 104 4.15 -6.39 -3.87
CA SER A 104 2.82 -6.77 -4.37
C SER A 104 2.28 -5.77 -5.38
N LEU A 105 2.47 -4.46 -5.12
CA LEU A 105 2.13 -3.39 -6.07
C LEU A 105 2.94 -3.50 -7.36
N ALA A 106 4.24 -3.81 -7.26
CA ALA A 106 5.09 -4.00 -8.42
C ALA A 106 4.68 -5.23 -9.25
N LEU A 107 4.44 -6.39 -8.62
CA LEU A 107 3.94 -7.59 -9.28
C LEU A 107 2.62 -7.32 -10.00
N ARG A 108 1.73 -6.56 -9.38
CA ARG A 108 0.47 -6.17 -9.99
C ARG A 108 0.66 -5.23 -11.17
N ALA A 109 1.59 -4.28 -11.08
CA ALA A 109 1.93 -3.40 -12.19
C ALA A 109 2.55 -4.17 -13.36
N PHE A 110 3.37 -5.20 -13.10
CA PHE A 110 3.88 -6.10 -14.16
C PHE A 110 2.79 -6.99 -14.77
N ALA A 111 1.81 -7.44 -13.99
CA ALA A 111 0.68 -8.17 -14.54
C ALA A 111 -0.18 -7.30 -15.46
N GLU A 112 -0.22 -5.99 -15.20
CA GLU A 112 -0.92 -5.01 -16.01
C GLU A 112 -0.16 -4.62 -17.29
N GLN A 113 1.15 -4.40 -17.17
CA GLN A 113 2.05 -4.04 -18.26
C GLN A 113 3.26 -4.99 -18.28
N PRO A 114 3.10 -6.21 -18.83
CA PRO A 114 4.15 -7.24 -18.82
C PRO A 114 5.45 -6.80 -19.50
N GLU A 115 5.37 -5.90 -20.49
CA GLU A 115 6.52 -5.32 -21.18
C GLU A 115 7.48 -4.56 -20.24
N LEU A 116 7.00 -4.13 -19.06
CA LEU A 116 7.83 -3.43 -18.08
C LEU A 116 8.65 -4.36 -17.19
N SER A 117 8.41 -5.68 -17.22
CA SER A 117 9.09 -6.69 -16.40
C SER A 117 10.54 -6.94 -16.84
N THR A 118 11.39 -5.91 -16.84
CA THR A 118 12.77 -6.02 -17.29
C THR A 118 13.70 -6.56 -16.19
N PRO A 119 14.85 -7.15 -16.55
CA PRO A 119 15.83 -7.64 -15.57
C PRO A 119 16.25 -6.58 -14.55
N ALA A 120 16.52 -5.34 -14.98
CA ALA A 120 16.95 -4.29 -14.05
C ALA A 120 15.85 -3.89 -13.04
N ARG A 121 14.57 -3.87 -13.46
CA ARG A 121 13.46 -3.58 -12.54
C ARG A 121 13.25 -4.71 -11.54
N VAL A 122 13.27 -5.97 -12.01
CA VAL A 122 13.16 -7.15 -11.17
C VAL A 122 14.29 -7.18 -10.13
N GLU A 123 15.52 -6.94 -10.55
CA GLU A 123 16.68 -6.87 -9.67
C GLU A 123 16.53 -5.77 -8.61
N GLY A 124 16.13 -4.58 -9.03
CA GLY A 124 15.93 -3.45 -8.13
C GLY A 124 14.87 -3.70 -7.06
N ILE A 125 13.77 -4.36 -7.42
CA ILE A 125 12.73 -4.77 -6.47
C ILE A 125 13.25 -5.83 -5.50
N CYS A 126 13.99 -6.84 -5.97
CA CYS A 126 14.60 -7.85 -5.09
C CYS A 126 15.51 -7.18 -4.05
N LYS A 127 16.41 -6.30 -4.50
CA LYS A 127 17.28 -5.51 -3.62
C LYS A 127 16.50 -4.66 -2.62
N LEU A 128 15.40 -4.03 -3.04
CA LEU A 128 14.55 -3.25 -2.15
C LEU A 128 13.93 -4.13 -1.05
N ILE A 129 13.40 -5.32 -1.39
CA ILE A 129 12.81 -6.24 -0.40
C ILE A 129 13.82 -6.58 0.70
N GLU A 130 15.07 -6.83 0.32
CA GLU A 130 16.15 -7.21 1.24
C GLU A 130 16.60 -6.06 2.16
N ARG A 131 16.28 -4.80 1.82
CA ARG A 131 16.60 -3.63 2.66
C ARG A 131 15.68 -3.46 3.87
N PHE A 132 14.49 -4.05 3.87
CA PHE A 132 13.53 -3.80 4.95
C PHE A 132 13.95 -4.48 6.25
N ASP A 133 14.09 -3.68 7.30
CA ASP A 133 14.53 -4.13 8.61
C ASP A 133 13.50 -5.04 9.28
N ARG A 134 14.01 -6.08 9.94
CA ARG A 134 13.23 -7.05 10.69
C ARG A 134 12.87 -6.52 12.08
N ALA A 135 11.61 -6.65 12.47
CA ALA A 135 11.17 -6.50 13.86
C ALA A 135 11.25 -7.88 14.55
N ASP A 136 12.07 -7.96 15.60
CA ASP A 136 12.35 -9.20 16.35
C ASP A 136 11.61 -9.29 17.70
N ASP A 137 10.86 -8.26 18.05
CA ASP A 137 10.18 -8.10 19.32
C ASP A 137 8.79 -8.77 19.37
N LEU A 138 8.36 -9.39 18.26
CA LEU A 138 7.01 -9.91 18.13
C LEU A 138 6.96 -11.31 17.53
N ALA A 139 6.33 -12.23 18.26
CA ALA A 139 6.02 -13.58 17.80
C ALA A 139 4.55 -13.91 18.07
N LEU A 140 3.91 -14.67 17.19
CA LEU A 140 2.59 -15.23 17.45
C LEU A 140 2.68 -16.38 18.47
N THR A 141 1.71 -16.43 19.36
CA THR A 141 1.53 -17.45 20.41
C THR A 141 0.21 -18.19 20.17
N GLU A 142 -0.01 -19.31 20.85
CA GLU A 142 -1.24 -20.11 20.68
C GLU A 142 -2.52 -19.35 21.04
N GLY A 143 -2.44 -18.37 21.95
CA GLY A 143 -3.59 -17.55 22.36
C GLY A 143 -3.91 -16.38 21.43
N ASP A 144 -3.07 -16.09 20.44
CA ASP A 144 -3.33 -14.99 19.50
C ASP A 144 -4.42 -15.40 18.50
N GLU A 145 -5.50 -14.62 18.45
CA GLU A 145 -6.53 -14.77 17.44
C GLU A 145 -5.92 -14.57 16.05
N ARG A 146 -6.15 -15.53 15.17
CA ARG A 146 -5.63 -15.50 13.80
C ARG A 146 -6.71 -15.05 12.84
N PRO A 147 -6.38 -14.11 11.93
CA PRO A 147 -7.33 -13.67 10.94
C PRO A 147 -7.70 -14.82 9.99
N PRO A 148 -8.98 -15.00 9.63
CA PRO A 148 -9.38 -16.07 8.73
C PRO A 148 -8.73 -15.88 7.36
N PHE A 149 -8.15 -16.95 6.80
CA PHE A 149 -7.61 -16.95 5.44
C PHE A 149 -8.53 -17.73 4.51
N GLY A 150 -8.89 -17.14 3.37
CA GLY A 150 -9.79 -17.79 2.40
C GLY A 150 -10.54 -16.78 1.55
N PHE A 151 -11.82 -16.58 1.85
CA PHE A 151 -12.68 -15.69 1.06
C PHE A 151 -12.26 -14.22 1.21
N ALA A 152 -12.05 -13.57 0.07
CA ALA A 152 -11.56 -12.19 -0.01
C ALA A 152 -12.49 -11.21 0.73
N GLU A 153 -13.79 -11.47 0.73
CA GLU A 153 -14.79 -10.64 1.42
C GLU A 153 -14.63 -10.70 2.94
N THR A 154 -14.50 -11.91 3.49
CA THR A 154 -14.28 -12.11 4.94
C THR A 154 -12.94 -11.52 5.38
N MET A 155 -11.89 -11.69 4.57
CA MET A 155 -10.59 -11.07 4.82
C MET A 155 -10.69 -9.53 4.78
N ALA A 156 -11.40 -8.96 3.81
CA ALA A 156 -11.58 -7.52 3.71
C ALA A 156 -12.34 -6.93 4.91
N GLU A 157 -13.41 -7.61 5.35
CA GLU A 157 -14.18 -7.22 6.55
C GLU A 157 -13.34 -7.29 7.81
N PHE A 158 -12.50 -8.33 7.96
CA PHE A 158 -11.55 -8.42 9.06
C PHE A 158 -10.56 -7.24 9.04
N ILE A 159 -9.94 -6.94 7.90
CA ILE A 159 -8.96 -5.85 7.77
C ILE A 159 -9.61 -4.49 8.10
N LEU A 160 -10.82 -4.23 7.60
CA LEU A 160 -11.57 -3.01 7.88
C LEU A 160 -11.91 -2.88 9.37
N THR A 161 -12.31 -3.99 10.01
CA THR A 161 -12.59 -4.03 11.45
C THR A 161 -11.33 -3.72 12.28
N GLU A 162 -10.20 -4.35 11.97
CA GLU A 162 -8.91 -4.06 12.62
C GLU A 162 -8.43 -2.64 12.34
N THR A 163 -8.73 -2.09 11.16
CA THR A 163 -8.41 -0.70 10.84
C THR A 163 -9.18 0.25 11.77
N LEU A 164 -10.49 0.05 11.95
CA LEU A 164 -11.31 0.85 12.87
C LEU A 164 -10.83 0.72 14.32
N ALA A 165 -10.48 -0.49 14.76
CA ALA A 165 -9.92 -0.72 16.09
C ALA A 165 -8.58 0.04 16.27
N THR A 166 -7.71 -0.03 15.26
CA THR A 166 -6.41 0.65 15.26
C THR A 166 -6.57 2.18 15.28
N MET A 167 -7.49 2.75 14.50
CA MET A 167 -7.79 4.19 14.54
C MET A 167 -8.19 4.66 15.95
N ARG A 168 -9.02 3.87 16.64
CA ARG A 168 -9.44 4.20 18.01
C ARG A 168 -8.29 4.10 19.00
N ALA A 169 -7.51 3.02 18.94
CA ALA A 169 -6.39 2.79 19.86
C ALA A 169 -5.25 3.81 19.70
N PHE A 170 -5.01 4.29 18.47
CA PHE A 170 -3.90 5.19 18.14
C PHE A 170 -4.34 6.65 17.94
N SER A 171 -5.52 7.04 18.44
CA SER A 171 -5.99 8.42 18.37
C SER A 171 -4.96 9.39 18.96
N GLY A 172 -4.50 10.36 18.16
CA GLY A 172 -3.45 11.33 18.51
C GLY A 172 -2.00 10.84 18.31
N ARG A 173 -1.81 9.60 17.85
CA ARG A 173 -0.50 8.98 17.55
C ARG A 173 -0.28 8.76 16.05
N GLY A 174 -1.18 9.32 15.23
CA GLY A 174 -1.06 9.35 13.78
C GLY A 174 -1.69 8.17 13.05
N GLN A 175 -2.10 8.47 11.81
CA GLN A 175 -2.76 7.57 10.87
C GLN A 175 -1.82 6.54 10.22
N GLY A 176 -0.53 6.53 10.59
CA GLY A 176 0.45 5.56 10.09
C GLY A 176 -0.01 4.12 10.34
N TRP A 177 -0.42 3.82 11.58
CA TRP A 177 -0.76 2.47 11.99
C TRP A 177 -2.01 1.92 11.28
N SER A 178 -3.08 2.72 11.22
CA SER A 178 -4.32 2.35 10.54
C SER A 178 -4.16 2.33 9.02
N GLY A 179 -3.38 3.25 8.44
CA GLY A 179 -3.10 3.24 7.00
C GLY A 179 -2.23 2.07 6.55
N HIS A 180 -1.26 1.64 7.36
CA HIS A 180 -0.49 0.43 7.10
C HIS A 180 -1.33 -0.85 7.28
N MET A 181 -2.31 -0.86 8.19
CA MET A 181 -3.30 -1.95 8.28
C MET A 181 -4.01 -2.15 6.93
N LEU A 182 -4.51 -1.05 6.34
CA LEU A 182 -5.20 -1.08 5.05
C LEU A 182 -4.29 -1.53 3.91
N THR A 183 -3.10 -0.92 3.80
CA THR A 183 -2.21 -1.16 2.67
C THR A 183 -1.58 -2.55 2.72
N HIS A 184 -1.21 -3.06 3.90
CA HIS A 184 -0.72 -4.43 4.07
C HIS A 184 -1.83 -5.44 3.82
N GLY A 185 -3.02 -5.25 4.39
CA GLY A 185 -4.16 -6.14 4.13
C GLY A 185 -4.55 -6.17 2.65
N ARG A 186 -4.58 -5.01 1.98
CA ARG A 186 -4.85 -4.93 0.53
C ARG A 186 -3.76 -5.62 -0.30
N ALA A 187 -2.49 -5.51 0.09
CA ALA A 187 -1.39 -6.18 -0.59
C ALA A 187 -1.56 -7.71 -0.61
N VAL A 188 -2.04 -8.32 0.48
CA VAL A 188 -2.35 -9.75 0.52
C VAL A 188 -3.48 -10.12 -0.45
N LEU A 189 -4.53 -9.30 -0.50
CA LEU A 189 -5.65 -9.52 -1.43
C LEU A 189 -5.24 -9.31 -2.90
N ASP A 190 -4.31 -8.39 -3.18
CA ASP A 190 -3.74 -8.22 -4.51
C ASP A 190 -2.95 -9.47 -4.93
N LEU A 191 -2.17 -10.09 -4.03
CA LEU A 191 -1.48 -11.36 -4.31
C LEU A 191 -2.47 -12.50 -4.60
N LEU A 192 -3.58 -12.59 -3.85
CA LEU A 192 -4.65 -13.56 -4.14
C LEU A 192 -5.27 -13.32 -5.52
N ARG A 193 -5.55 -12.06 -5.86
CA ARG A 193 -6.09 -11.70 -7.18
C ARG A 193 -5.15 -12.05 -8.34
N LEU A 194 -3.84 -12.02 -8.10
CA LEU A 194 -2.80 -12.47 -9.05
C LEU A 194 -2.63 -13.99 -9.11
N GLY A 195 -3.39 -14.76 -8.32
CA GLY A 195 -3.27 -16.22 -8.24
C GLY A 195 -2.03 -16.70 -7.47
N ARG A 196 -1.41 -15.84 -6.66
CA ARG A 196 -0.22 -16.16 -5.84
C ARG A 196 -0.62 -16.66 -4.45
N THR A 197 -1.45 -17.70 -4.39
CA THR A 197 -2.10 -18.15 -3.15
C THR A 197 -1.12 -18.51 -2.03
N ASP A 198 -0.07 -19.28 -2.31
CA ASP A 198 0.90 -19.71 -1.30
C ASP A 198 1.67 -18.51 -0.72
N LEU A 199 2.04 -17.56 -1.58
CA LEU A 199 2.71 -16.33 -1.17
C LEU A 199 1.77 -15.42 -0.37
N ALA A 200 0.50 -15.32 -0.79
CA ALA A 200 -0.51 -14.58 -0.05
C ALA A 200 -0.77 -15.18 1.33
N GLN A 201 -0.77 -16.51 1.46
CA GLN A 201 -0.93 -17.19 2.76
C GLN A 201 0.24 -16.89 3.70
N GLN A 202 1.48 -16.90 3.19
CA GLN A 202 2.66 -16.51 3.97
C GLN A 202 2.61 -15.03 4.36
N ALA A 203 2.22 -14.15 3.44
CA ALA A 203 2.05 -12.72 3.71
C ALA A 203 0.94 -12.46 4.74
N TRP A 204 -0.13 -13.27 4.74
CA TRP A 204 -1.20 -13.20 5.73
C TRP A 204 -0.72 -13.56 7.14
N ALA A 205 0.20 -14.52 7.26
CA ALA A 205 0.82 -14.84 8.55
C ALA A 205 1.66 -13.65 9.06
N ALA A 206 2.39 -12.95 8.18
CA ALA A 206 3.09 -11.72 8.54
C ALA A 206 2.14 -10.56 8.88
N PHE A 207 0.98 -10.47 8.20
CA PHE A 207 -0.08 -9.51 8.52
C PHE A 207 -0.66 -9.75 9.92
N ALA A 208 -0.81 -11.00 10.35
CA ALA A 208 -1.26 -11.32 11.71
C ALA A 208 -0.29 -10.78 12.79
N LEU A 209 1.02 -10.73 12.53
CA LEU A 209 1.97 -10.04 13.42
C LEU A 209 1.70 -8.54 13.48
N TYR A 210 1.40 -7.90 12.35
CA TYR A 210 1.03 -6.48 12.34
C TYR A 210 -0.24 -6.21 13.15
N VAL A 211 -1.27 -7.05 13.00
CA VAL A 211 -2.49 -7.02 13.82
C VAL A 211 -2.18 -7.17 15.30
N LYS A 212 -1.34 -8.14 15.66
CA LYS A 212 -0.89 -8.28 17.05
C LYS A 212 -0.21 -7.01 17.55
N ARG A 213 0.71 -6.42 16.78
CA ARG A 213 1.41 -5.18 17.15
C ARG A 213 0.45 -4.03 17.43
N THR A 214 -0.57 -3.84 16.58
CA THR A 214 -1.54 -2.75 16.76
C THR A 214 -2.50 -3.02 17.91
N ARG A 215 -2.84 -4.27 18.22
CA ARG A 215 -3.66 -4.63 19.38
C ARG A 215 -2.98 -4.36 20.73
N LEU A 216 -1.64 -4.28 20.78
CA LEU A 216 -0.91 -3.81 21.96
C LEU A 216 -1.13 -2.32 22.26
N GLY A 217 -1.68 -1.56 21.31
CA GLY A 217 -1.86 -0.13 21.43
C GLY A 217 -0.57 0.67 21.23
N PRO A 218 -0.63 2.00 21.47
CA PRO A 218 0.51 2.88 21.30
C PRO A 218 1.58 2.62 22.37
N LEU A 219 2.83 2.55 21.92
CA LEU A 219 4.03 2.58 22.76
C LEU A 219 4.48 4.02 22.98
N ASP A 220 5.30 4.25 24.01
CA ASP A 220 5.84 5.59 24.30
C ASP A 220 6.72 6.14 23.16
N THR A 221 7.32 5.24 22.37
CA THR A 221 8.10 5.58 21.18
C THR A 221 7.25 5.99 19.98
N ASP A 222 5.93 5.78 20.03
CA ASP A 222 5.03 6.13 18.92
C ASP A 222 4.83 7.65 18.84
N ARG A 223 5.14 8.18 17.65
CA ARG A 223 5.15 9.62 17.39
C ARG A 223 3.75 10.23 17.59
N SER A 224 3.68 11.32 18.34
CA SER A 224 2.46 12.14 18.40
C SER A 224 2.27 12.87 17.07
N ILE A 225 1.12 12.71 16.44
CA ILE A 225 0.74 13.37 15.18
C ILE A 225 -0.70 13.86 15.35
N PRO A 226 -1.00 15.14 15.04
CA PRO A 226 -2.36 15.67 15.12
C PRO A 226 -3.34 14.87 14.27
N GLU A 227 -4.54 14.64 14.80
CA GLU A 227 -5.64 14.05 14.05
C GLU A 227 -6.12 14.98 12.94
N HIS A 228 -6.62 14.37 11.86
CA HIS A 228 -7.36 15.11 10.86
C HIS A 228 -8.66 15.66 11.46
N ALA A 229 -8.99 16.90 11.12
CA ALA A 229 -10.29 17.45 11.46
C ALA A 229 -11.39 16.68 10.73
N PRO A 230 -12.57 16.47 11.35
CA PRO A 230 -13.72 15.91 10.65
C PRO A 230 -13.99 16.64 9.34
N SER A 231 -14.16 15.87 8.27
CA SER A 231 -14.45 16.38 6.94
C SER A 231 -15.34 15.41 6.20
N ASP A 232 -16.20 15.95 5.34
CA ASP A 232 -17.01 15.16 4.40
C ASP A 232 -16.32 14.99 3.05
N ARG A 233 -15.21 15.69 2.79
CA ARG A 233 -14.45 15.53 1.54
C ARG A 233 -13.85 14.13 1.46
N ARG A 234 -13.90 13.51 0.28
CA ARG A 234 -13.40 12.14 0.08
C ARG A 234 -12.41 12.05 -1.09
N PRO A 235 -11.42 11.14 -1.03
CA PRO A 235 -10.48 10.91 -2.13
C PRO A 235 -11.10 10.49 -3.47
N LEU A 236 -12.39 10.18 -3.50
CA LEU A 236 -13.12 9.94 -4.74
C LEU A 236 -13.54 11.24 -5.44
N GLU A 237 -13.52 12.37 -4.74
CA GLU A 237 -14.05 13.66 -5.18
C GLU A 237 -12.92 14.58 -5.66
N ALA A 238 -13.18 15.40 -6.67
CA ALA A 238 -12.18 16.34 -7.16
C ALA A 238 -11.81 17.39 -6.09
N SER A 239 -12.80 17.84 -5.31
CA SER A 239 -12.63 18.86 -4.27
C SER A 239 -11.65 18.47 -3.15
N TYR A 240 -11.54 17.18 -2.84
CA TYR A 240 -10.57 16.66 -1.88
C TYR A 240 -9.12 16.86 -2.36
N TRP A 241 -8.88 16.64 -3.66
CA TRP A 241 -7.56 16.77 -4.28
C TRP A 241 -7.22 18.23 -4.59
N GLU A 242 -8.20 19.04 -4.96
CA GLU A 242 -8.01 20.49 -5.13
C GLU A 242 -7.54 21.15 -3.84
N GLY A 243 -8.11 20.76 -2.69
CA GLY A 243 -7.65 21.20 -1.37
C GLY A 243 -6.23 20.76 -1.00
N ARG A 244 -5.56 19.97 -1.84
CA ARG A 244 -4.20 19.46 -1.64
C ARG A 244 -3.18 20.01 -2.63
N ARG A 245 -3.55 20.93 -3.51
CA ARG A 245 -2.63 21.52 -4.50
C ARG A 245 -1.38 22.14 -3.88
N ASP A 246 -1.55 22.77 -2.72
CA ASP A 246 -0.45 23.43 -2.01
C ASP A 246 0.14 22.57 -0.88
N ILE A 247 -0.24 21.29 -0.81
CA ILE A 247 0.22 20.35 0.23
C ILE A 247 1.20 19.36 -0.39
N ASP A 248 2.38 19.23 0.21
CA ASP A 248 3.37 18.21 -0.16
C ASP A 248 2.77 16.81 0.02
N LEU A 249 2.80 16.01 -1.05
CA LEU A 249 2.38 14.61 -1.04
C LEU A 249 3.28 13.75 -0.14
N GLY A 250 4.49 14.21 0.18
CA GLY A 250 5.42 13.56 1.10
C GLY A 250 5.73 12.12 0.69
N LEU A 251 5.38 11.17 1.57
CA LEU A 251 5.50 9.73 1.32
C LEU A 251 4.33 9.12 0.52
N GLY A 252 3.40 9.95 0.05
CA GLY A 252 2.26 9.54 -0.76
C GLY A 252 1.18 8.76 -0.02
N HIS A 253 1.08 8.88 1.30
CA HIS A 253 0.02 8.22 2.10
C HIS A 253 -1.38 8.63 1.66
N SER A 254 -1.55 9.89 1.26
CA SER A 254 -2.79 10.41 0.69
C SER A 254 -3.27 9.67 -0.56
N LEU A 255 -2.40 8.92 -1.26
CA LEU A 255 -2.73 8.10 -2.43
C LEU A 255 -2.87 6.61 -2.07
N LYS A 256 -1.97 6.09 -1.22
CA LYS A 256 -1.95 4.67 -0.84
C LYS A 256 -3.12 4.28 0.06
N TYR A 257 -3.47 5.13 1.02
CA TYR A 257 -4.54 4.80 1.97
C TYR A 257 -5.90 4.73 1.29
N PRO A 258 -6.28 5.68 0.40
CA PRO A 258 -7.51 5.53 -0.35
C PRO A 258 -7.53 4.31 -1.26
N TYR A 259 -6.40 3.97 -1.91
CA TYR A 259 -6.29 2.76 -2.71
C TYR A 259 -6.60 1.50 -1.88
N GLY A 260 -5.98 1.37 -0.71
CA GLY A 260 -6.27 0.28 0.24
C GLY A 260 -7.71 0.30 0.73
N PHE A 261 -8.18 1.46 1.21
CA PHE A 261 -9.50 1.65 1.80
C PHE A 261 -10.63 1.31 0.82
N TYR A 262 -10.69 1.98 -0.33
CA TYR A 262 -11.77 1.77 -1.30
C TYR A 262 -11.68 0.40 -1.96
N GLY A 263 -10.47 -0.13 -2.12
CA GLY A 263 -10.27 -1.50 -2.58
C GLY A 263 -10.85 -2.54 -1.64
N LEU A 264 -10.70 -2.38 -0.32
CA LEU A 264 -11.28 -3.26 0.69
C LEU A 264 -12.80 -3.07 0.80
N MET A 265 -13.27 -1.82 0.78
CA MET A 265 -14.69 -1.48 0.80
C MET A 265 -15.47 -2.06 -0.39
N ALA A 266 -14.83 -2.22 -1.54
CA ALA A 266 -15.43 -2.86 -2.72
C ALA A 266 -15.65 -4.37 -2.53
N LEU A 267 -14.84 -5.04 -1.69
CA LEU A 267 -14.91 -6.47 -1.45
C LEU A 267 -15.83 -6.83 -0.26
N ALA A 268 -15.83 -6.03 0.79
CA ALA A 268 -16.66 -6.27 1.97
C ALA A 268 -18.16 -6.37 1.58
N ARG A 269 -18.94 -7.17 2.31
CA ARG A 269 -20.38 -7.35 2.08
C ARG A 269 -21.22 -6.74 3.21
N ASP A 270 -20.66 -6.63 4.41
CA ASP A 270 -21.33 -6.01 5.56
C ASP A 270 -21.60 -4.51 5.34
N PRO A 271 -22.87 -4.08 5.19
CA PRO A 271 -23.21 -2.69 4.97
C PRO A 271 -22.99 -1.82 6.22
N ASP A 272 -23.16 -2.36 7.42
CA ASP A 272 -23.00 -1.61 8.67
C ASP A 272 -21.53 -1.31 8.94
N LEU A 273 -20.66 -2.28 8.67
CA LEU A 273 -19.21 -2.07 8.71
C LEU A 273 -18.79 -1.00 7.70
N LYS A 274 -19.30 -1.05 6.45
CA LYS A 274 -19.00 -0.02 5.45
C LYS A 274 -19.42 1.37 5.91
N GLN A 275 -20.61 1.51 6.49
CA GLN A 275 -21.07 2.79 7.02
C GLN A 275 -20.20 3.29 8.18
N GLN A 276 -19.74 2.40 9.06
CA GLN A 276 -18.79 2.75 10.12
C GLN A 276 -17.46 3.24 9.53
N CYS A 277 -16.90 2.52 8.56
CA CYS A 277 -15.67 2.92 7.87
C CYS A 277 -15.79 4.29 7.20
N LEU A 278 -16.91 4.57 6.53
CA LEU A 278 -17.12 5.87 5.87
C LEU A 278 -17.24 7.04 6.86
N ARG A 279 -17.80 6.82 8.06
CA ARG A 279 -17.87 7.83 9.12
C ARG A 279 -16.51 8.16 9.69
N GLU A 280 -15.62 7.18 9.84
CA GLU A 280 -14.28 7.37 10.40
C GLU A 280 -13.20 7.64 9.34
N ALA A 281 -13.57 7.63 8.05
CA ALA A 281 -12.64 7.76 6.93
C ALA A 281 -11.78 9.03 6.97
N TYR A 282 -12.30 10.14 7.51
CA TYR A 282 -11.55 11.41 7.65
C TYR A 282 -10.30 11.26 8.52
N ARG A 283 -10.21 10.24 9.39
CA ARG A 283 -9.01 9.97 10.19
C ARG A 283 -7.85 9.40 9.38
N LEU A 284 -8.10 8.94 8.16
CA LEU A 284 -7.07 8.42 7.25
C LEU A 284 -6.58 9.45 6.25
N PHE A 285 -7.47 10.34 5.80
CA PHE A 285 -7.26 11.26 4.69
C PHE A 285 -8.16 12.49 4.81
#